data_AF-A0A965YM62-F1
#
_entry.id   AF-A0A965YM62-F1
#
_cell.length_a   1.000
_cell.length_b   1.000
_cell.length_c   1.000
_cell.angle_alpha   90.00
_cell.angle_beta   90.00
_cell.angle_gamma   90.00
#
_symmetry.space_group_name_H-M   'P 1'
#
loop_
_entity.id
_entity.type
_entity.pdbx_description
1 polymer ?
#
loop_
_entity_poly.entity_id
_entity_poly.type
_entity_poly.pdbx_seq_one_letter_code
_entity_poly.pdbx_strand_id
1 'polypeptide(L)'
;MEIYETEVNPKEGDLYKIIKIGGHTFSIYYGYYGEEERLQNDIMPIFPDLHQEKYYDEEGYRIMYALDDGCEHFEHKPEGYPSKWCLTCVHFPQEENIDLGICKCEARRKSNPDSL
;
A
#
# COMPACT_ATOMS: atom_id res chain seq x y z
N MET A 1 19.55 20.56 -6.05
CA MET A 1 18.58 19.68 -5.39
C MET A 1 17.47 19.49 -6.40
N GLU A 2 17.60 18.45 -7.22
CA GLU A 2 16.65 18.17 -8.29
C GLU A 2 15.44 17.48 -7.67
N ILE A 3 14.29 18.12 -7.77
CA ILE A 3 13.01 17.59 -7.35
C ILE A 3 12.52 16.78 -8.55
N TYR A 4 12.62 15.46 -8.50
CA TYR A 4 11.99 14.61 -9.50
C TYR A 4 10.50 14.54 -9.18
N GLU A 5 9.75 15.57 -9.58
CA GLU A 5 8.31 15.41 -9.79
C GLU A 5 8.14 14.54 -11.03
N THR A 6 8.13 13.22 -10.83
CA THR A 6 7.59 12.31 -11.84
C THR A 6 6.09 12.52 -11.87
N GLU A 7 5.63 13.55 -12.57
CA GLU A 7 4.25 13.61 -13.06
C GLU A 7 4.07 12.43 -14.01
N VAL A 8 3.68 11.28 -13.46
CA VAL A 8 3.22 10.15 -14.24
C VAL A 8 1.91 10.62 -14.87
N ASN A 9 1.99 11.12 -16.11
CA ASN A 9 0.84 11.48 -16.92
C ASN A 9 0.24 10.17 -17.46
N PRO A 10 -0.83 9.60 -16.84
CA PRO A 10 -1.39 8.34 -17.29
C PRO A 10 -1.83 8.45 -18.75
N LYS A 11 -1.49 7.46 -19.56
CA LYS A 11 -1.89 7.36 -20.95
C LYS A 11 -3.09 6.44 -21.09
N GLU A 12 -3.80 6.58 -22.21
CA GLU A 12 -4.81 5.61 -22.61
C GLU A 12 -4.19 4.21 -22.67
N GLY A 13 -4.69 3.28 -21.84
CA GLY A 13 -4.13 1.94 -21.65
C GLY A 13 -3.42 1.71 -20.31
N ASP A 14 -3.09 2.77 -19.56
CA ASP A 14 -2.61 2.64 -18.18
C ASP A 14 -3.80 2.38 -17.23
N LEU A 15 -3.74 1.31 -16.45
CA LEU A 15 -4.72 1.06 -15.40
C LEU A 15 -4.36 1.93 -14.22
N TYR A 16 -5.22 2.88 -13.87
CA TYR A 16 -5.09 3.59 -12.61
C TYR A 16 -6.43 3.58 -11.86
N LYS A 17 -6.33 3.64 -10.54
CA LYS A 17 -7.47 3.69 -9.63
C LYS A 17 -7.22 4.77 -8.60
N ILE A 18 -8.22 5.60 -8.36
CA ILE A 18 -8.18 6.57 -7.27
C ILE A 18 -8.77 5.90 -6.03
N ILE A 19 -7.99 5.82 -4.95
CA ILE A 19 -8.41 5.28 -3.66
C ILE A 19 -8.41 6.40 -2.63
N LYS A 20 -9.49 6.51 -1.87
CA LYS A 20 -9.59 7.41 -0.72
C LYS A 20 -9.60 6.58 0.54
N ILE A 21 -8.64 6.81 1.44
CA ILE A 21 -8.50 6.04 2.67
C ILE A 21 -7.74 6.84 3.73
N GLY A 22 -8.19 6.77 4.98
CA GLY A 22 -7.53 7.43 6.12
C GLY A 22 -7.38 8.95 5.96
N GLY A 23 -8.31 9.62 5.26
CA GLY A 23 -8.23 11.05 4.97
C GLY A 23 -7.32 11.43 3.79
N HIS A 24 -6.66 10.46 3.15
CA HIS A 24 -5.79 10.65 1.98
C HIS A 24 -6.49 10.27 0.69
N THR A 25 -6.00 10.82 -0.42
CA THR A 25 -6.39 10.42 -1.78
C THR A 25 -5.14 9.94 -2.51
N PHE A 26 -5.16 8.69 -2.96
CA PHE A 26 -4.07 8.05 -3.69
C PHE A 26 -4.50 7.77 -5.13
N SER A 27 -3.62 8.07 -6.07
CA SER A 27 -3.71 7.55 -7.44
C SER A 27 -2.80 6.33 -7.52
N ILE A 28 -3.40 5.13 -7.56
CA ILE A 28 -2.68 3.87 -7.74
C ILE A 28 -2.57 3.60 -9.22
N TYR A 29 -1.34 3.46 -9.70
CA TYR A 29 -1.05 3.12 -11.09
C TYR A 29 -0.60 1.66 -11.16
N TYR A 30 -1.24 0.88 -12.02
CA TYR A 30 -0.90 -0.50 -12.33
C TYR A 30 -0.40 -0.56 -13.77
N GLY A 31 0.73 -1.23 -14.00
CA GLY A 31 1.05 -1.67 -15.34
C GLY A 31 0.08 -2.78 -15.77
N TYR A 32 -0.61 -2.63 -16.91
CA TYR A 32 -1.40 -3.72 -17.51
C TYR A 32 -0.52 -4.97 -17.69
N TYR A 33 -0.93 -6.09 -17.08
CA TYR A 33 -0.37 -7.42 -17.37
C TYR A 33 -1.18 -8.04 -18.52
N GLY A 34 -0.89 -7.60 -19.74
CA GLY A 34 -1.24 -8.35 -20.94
C GLY A 34 -0.20 -9.44 -21.12
N GLU A 35 -0.66 -10.70 -21.12
CA GLU A 35 0.18 -11.87 -21.32
C GLU A 35 1.00 -11.72 -22.62
N GLU A 36 2.30 -12.01 -22.55
CA GLU A 36 3.25 -12.24 -23.66
C GLU A 36 4.36 -11.21 -23.96
N GLU A 37 4.28 -9.91 -23.65
CA GLU A 37 5.32 -8.97 -24.16
C GLU A 37 5.90 -7.91 -23.21
N ARG A 38 5.82 -8.06 -21.88
CA ARG A 38 6.69 -7.26 -21.00
C ARG A 38 7.94 -8.03 -20.60
N LEU A 39 8.98 -7.80 -21.42
CA LEU A 39 10.38 -8.02 -21.13
C LEU A 39 10.66 -7.82 -19.63
N GLN A 40 11.38 -8.78 -19.07
CA GLN A 40 11.65 -9.07 -17.65
C GLN A 40 12.14 -7.92 -16.75
N ASN A 41 12.13 -6.66 -17.18
CA ASN A 41 12.86 -5.57 -16.53
C ASN A 41 12.06 -4.30 -16.18
N ASP A 42 10.82 -4.11 -16.64
CA ASP A 42 10.08 -2.85 -16.41
C ASP A 42 8.68 -3.09 -15.82
N ILE A 43 8.61 -3.78 -14.68
CA ILE A 43 7.40 -3.74 -13.85
C ILE A 43 7.27 -2.30 -13.35
N MET A 44 6.21 -1.60 -13.76
CA MET A 44 5.90 -0.29 -13.23
C MET A 44 5.72 -0.44 -11.70
N PRO A 45 6.51 0.26 -10.88
CA PRO A 45 6.34 0.20 -9.44
C PRO A 45 4.97 0.75 -9.07
N ILE A 46 4.35 0.16 -8.04
CA ILE A 46 3.06 0.62 -7.54
C ILE A 46 3.30 1.98 -6.88
N PHE A 47 2.77 3.04 -7.49
CA PHE A 47 2.82 4.38 -6.91
C PHE A 47 1.53 4.69 -6.13
N PRO A 48 1.63 5.36 -4.96
CA PRO A 48 2.86 5.83 -4.30
C PRO A 48 3.68 4.71 -3.64
N ASP A 49 5.00 4.88 -3.48
CA ASP A 49 5.81 3.92 -2.71
C ASP A 49 5.62 4.14 -1.20
N LEU A 50 4.72 3.34 -0.59
CA LEU A 50 4.40 3.40 0.84
C LEU A 50 5.51 2.85 1.77
N HIS A 51 6.59 2.31 1.21
CA HIS A 51 7.79 1.95 1.97
C HIS A 51 8.69 3.16 2.17
N GLN A 52 8.81 4.01 1.14
CA GLN A 52 9.59 5.25 1.21
C GLN A 52 8.84 6.34 1.97
N GLU A 53 7.55 6.53 1.68
CA GLU A 53 6.73 7.54 2.33
C GLU A 53 5.62 6.92 3.18
N LYS A 54 5.63 7.22 4.47
CA LYS A 54 4.67 6.66 5.43
C LYS A 54 3.47 7.57 5.57
N TYR A 55 2.31 7.04 5.22
CA TYR A 55 1.02 7.71 5.41
C TYR A 55 0.29 7.12 6.61
N TYR A 56 -0.44 7.98 7.32
CA TYR A 56 -1.18 7.63 8.52
C TYR A 56 -2.57 8.26 8.49
N ASP A 57 -3.57 7.56 9.04
CA ASP A 57 -4.90 8.12 9.27
C ASP A 57 -4.89 9.16 10.42
N GLU A 58 -6.04 9.78 10.68
CA GLU A 58 -6.20 10.78 11.75
C GLU A 58 -5.96 10.21 13.16
N GLU A 59 -6.10 8.90 13.34
CA GLU A 59 -5.86 8.19 14.59
C GLU A 59 -4.37 7.77 14.73
N GLY A 60 -3.57 7.97 13.69
CA GLY A 60 -2.16 7.64 13.62
C GLY A 60 -1.86 6.22 13.15
N TYR A 61 -2.83 5.46 12.63
CA TYR A 61 -2.60 4.12 12.08
C TYR A 61 -2.04 4.18 10.66
N ARG A 62 -1.10 3.26 10.35
CA ARG A 62 -0.34 3.30 9.09
C ARG A 62 -1.15 2.78 7.91
N ILE A 63 -1.10 3.49 6.79
CA ILE A 63 -1.66 3.05 5.50
C ILE A 63 -0.62 2.15 4.81
N MET A 64 -1.05 0.99 4.32
CA MET A 64 -0.19 -0.05 3.75
C MET A 64 -0.83 -0.65 2.49
N TYR A 65 -0.01 -1.18 1.58
CA TYR A 65 -0.48 -2.09 0.54
C TYR A 65 -0.94 -3.40 1.15
N ALA A 66 -2.08 -3.91 0.67
CA ALA A 66 -2.66 -5.14 1.21
C ALA A 66 -1.79 -6.37 0.92
N LEU A 67 -1.01 -6.33 -0.16
CA LEU A 67 -0.07 -7.37 -0.57
C LEU A 67 1.35 -7.13 -0.04
N ASP A 68 1.58 -6.11 0.77
CA ASP A 68 2.88 -5.91 1.41
C ASP A 68 3.19 -7.08 2.38
N ASP A 69 4.42 -7.57 2.38
CA ASP A 69 4.89 -8.71 3.16
C ASP A 69 6.04 -8.37 4.13
N GLY A 70 6.47 -9.35 4.91
CA GLY A 70 7.68 -9.19 5.74
C GLY A 70 7.53 -8.38 7.03
N CYS A 71 6.31 -8.09 7.49
CA CYS A 71 6.10 -7.46 8.80
C CYS A 71 6.47 -8.42 9.95
N GLU A 72 7.32 -7.97 10.88
CA GLU A 72 7.71 -8.75 12.07
C GLU A 72 6.58 -8.90 13.10
N HIS A 73 5.61 -7.98 13.10
CA HIS A 73 4.41 -7.99 13.96
C HIS A 73 3.21 -8.66 13.28
N PHE A 74 3.47 -9.45 12.24
CA PHE A 74 2.41 -10.11 11.50
C PHE A 74 1.77 -11.22 12.34
N GLU A 75 0.43 -11.22 12.39
CA GLU A 75 -0.37 -12.24 13.06
C GLU A 75 -1.43 -12.78 12.08
N HIS A 76 -1.36 -14.08 11.75
CA HIS A 76 -2.26 -14.70 10.76
C HIS A 76 -3.73 -14.65 11.21
N LYS A 77 -4.63 -14.26 10.30
CA LYS A 77 -6.06 -14.53 10.44
C LYS A 77 -6.32 -16.04 10.55
N PRO A 78 -7.29 -16.49 11.37
CA PRO A 78 -7.60 -17.91 11.56
C PRO A 78 -7.98 -18.65 10.26
N GLU A 79 -8.55 -17.93 9.30
CA GLU A 79 -9.08 -18.46 8.04
C GLU A 79 -8.09 -18.24 6.87
N GLY A 80 -6.83 -17.93 7.16
CA GLY A 80 -5.89 -17.33 6.21
C GLY A 80 -5.20 -18.27 5.22
N TYR A 81 -4.86 -17.71 4.06
CA TYR A 81 -3.86 -18.23 3.14
C TYR A 81 -2.45 -18.25 3.80
N PRO A 82 -1.52 -19.12 3.36
CA PRO A 82 -0.19 -19.26 3.99
C PRO A 82 0.75 -18.06 3.76
N SER A 83 0.29 -17.01 3.08
CA SER A 83 1.08 -15.80 2.83
C SER A 83 1.07 -14.85 4.02
N LYS A 84 2.20 -14.16 4.26
CA LYS A 84 2.34 -13.13 5.30
C LYS A 84 2.01 -11.72 4.78
N TRP A 85 1.05 -11.62 3.86
CA TRP A 85 0.60 -10.35 3.31
C TRP A 85 -0.24 -9.59 4.32
N CYS A 86 -0.21 -8.26 4.30
CA CYS A 86 -1.04 -7.45 5.20
C CYS A 86 -2.52 -7.90 5.18
N LEU A 87 -3.10 -8.23 4.03
CA LEU A 87 -4.50 -8.68 3.92
C LEU A 87 -4.82 -9.95 4.74
N THR A 88 -3.83 -10.82 4.98
CA THR A 88 -3.98 -12.04 5.78
C THR A 88 -3.65 -11.82 7.26
N CYS A 89 -3.30 -10.60 7.67
CA CYS A 89 -3.00 -10.22 9.05
C CYS A 89 -4.25 -9.82 9.84
N VAL A 90 -4.43 -10.29 11.08
CA VAL A 90 -5.57 -9.91 11.95
C VAL A 90 -5.67 -8.40 12.19
N HIS A 91 -4.55 -7.69 12.15
CA HIS A 91 -4.50 -6.23 12.33
C HIS A 91 -4.83 -5.44 11.07
N PHE A 92 -5.11 -6.11 9.95
CA PHE A 92 -5.51 -5.48 8.71
C PHE A 92 -7.00 -5.81 8.46
N PRO A 93 -7.92 -4.97 8.96
CA PRO A 93 -9.33 -5.14 8.70
C PRO A 93 -9.54 -5.09 7.19
N GLN A 94 -10.25 -6.08 6.66
CA GLN A 94 -10.48 -6.16 5.22
C GLN A 94 -11.58 -5.16 4.87
N GLU A 95 -11.23 -4.12 4.11
CA GLU A 95 -12.21 -3.25 3.47
C GLU A 95 -12.52 -3.75 2.05
N GLU A 96 -13.52 -3.15 1.40
CA GLU A 96 -13.96 -3.49 0.04
C GLU A 96 -12.84 -3.32 -1.02
N ASN A 97 -11.77 -2.58 -0.70
CA ASN A 97 -10.62 -2.37 -1.58
C ASN A 97 -9.45 -3.29 -1.21
N ILE A 98 -9.07 -4.19 -2.12
CA ILE A 98 -8.00 -5.17 -1.94
C ILE A 98 -6.57 -4.61 -2.13
N ASP A 99 -6.44 -3.32 -2.46
CA ASP A 99 -5.15 -2.74 -2.86
C ASP A 99 -4.43 -2.07 -1.69
N LEU A 100 -5.17 -1.25 -0.92
CA LEU A 100 -4.69 -0.46 0.20
C LEU A 100 -5.60 -0.67 1.41
N GLY A 101 -5.02 -0.56 2.60
CA GLY A 101 -5.77 -0.61 3.85
C GLY A 101 -5.02 0.05 5.00
N ILE A 102 -5.72 0.24 6.11
CA ILE A 102 -5.16 0.79 7.34
C ILE A 102 -4.72 -0.35 8.25
N CYS A 103 -3.42 -0.44 8.54
CA CYS A 103 -2.86 -1.35 9.52
C CYS A 103 -3.18 -0.85 10.93
N LYS A 104 -4.09 -1.54 11.62
CA LYS A 104 -4.49 -1.28 13.02
C LYS A 104 -3.54 -1.95 14.04
N CYS A 105 -2.31 -2.25 13.65
CA CYS A 105 -1.28 -2.76 14.57
C CYS A 105 -0.68 -1.61 15.38
N GLU A 106 -0.80 -1.64 16.70
CA GLU A 106 -0.25 -0.60 17.59
C GLU A 106 1.27 -0.44 17.43
N ALA A 107 2.00 -1.52 17.12
CA ALA A 107 3.45 -1.46 16.90
C ALA A 107 3.85 -0.59 15.68
N ARG A 108 2.93 -0.38 14.73
CA ARG A 108 3.16 0.50 13.56
C ARG A 108 2.40 1.82 13.64
N ARG A 109 1.64 2.06 14.70
CA ARG A 109 0.98 3.34 14.93
C ARG A 109 2.04 4.43 15.08
N LYS A 110 1.76 5.60 14.51
CA LYS A 110 2.60 6.79 14.67
C LYS A 110 2.69 7.10 16.16
N SER A 111 3.87 6.99 16.74
CA SER A 111 4.12 7.46 18.10
C SER A 111 3.80 8.95 18.14
N ASN A 112 3.06 9.38 19.17
CA ASN A 112 2.85 10.79 19.40
C ASN A 112 4.24 11.42 19.61
N PRO A 113 4.58 12.55 18.94
CA PRO A 113 5.84 13.23 19.19
C PRO A 113 5.99 13.71 20.64
N ASP A 114 4.89 13.72 21.41
CA ASP A 114 4.84 14.07 22.83
C ASP A 114 4.91 12.87 23.79
N SER A 115 5.11 11.66 23.29
CA SER A 115 5.29 10.45 24.11
C SER A 115 6.78 10.23 24.41
N LEU A 116 7.32 10.99 25.37
CA LEU A 116 8.55 10.70 26.10
C LEU A 116 8.24 9.98 27.41
#